data_AF-A0A2H0AKW4-F1
#
_entry.id   AF-A0A2H0AKW4-F1
#
_cell.length_a   1.000
_cell.length_b   1.000
_cell.length_c   1.000
_cell.angle_alpha   90.00
_cell.angle_beta   90.00
_cell.angle_gamma   90.00
#
_symmetry.space_group_name_H-M   'P 1'
#
loop_
_entity.id
_entity.type
_entity.pdbx_description
1 polymer ?
#
loop_
_entity_poly.entity_id
_entity_poly.type
_entity_poly.pdbx_seq_one_letter_code
_entity_poly.pdbx_strand_id
1 'polypeptide(L)' 'MKASFAICIKNSKYPASLELHKVYRVLPDKDAETDGDLRIIDESGEDYLYPADYFVMTEVTEEAAPILMGSFEQAMQAS' A
#
# COMPACT_ATOMS: atom_id res chain seq x y z
N MET A 1 12.38 7.36 -8.39
CA MET A 1 11.24 7.83 -7.57
C MET A 1 11.33 7.13 -6.23
N LYS A 2 11.10 7.83 -5.11
CA LYS A 2 11.15 7.23 -3.76
C LYS A 2 9.91 6.34 -3.57
N ALA A 3 10.09 5.12 -3.10
CA ALA A 3 8.95 4.23 -2.81
C ALA A 3 8.14 4.81 -1.64
N SER A 4 6.83 4.82 -1.79
CA SER A 4 5.90 5.31 -0.76
C SER A 4 5.12 4.14 -0.18
N PHE A 5 4.87 4.20 1.13
CA PHE A 5 4.17 3.15 1.85
C PHE A 5 3.08 3.77 2.72
N ALA A 6 2.08 2.97 3.04
CA ALA A 6 1.01 3.37 3.94
C ALA A 6 0.63 2.22 4.87
N ILE A 7 0.24 2.55 6.10
CA ILE A 7 -0.21 1.59 7.11
C ILE A 7 -1.73 1.66 7.19
N CYS A 8 -2.39 0.52 7.04
CA CYS A 8 -3.84 0.42 7.19
C CYS A 8 -4.24 0.61 8.66
N ILE A 9 -5.15 1.55 8.93
CA ILE A 9 -5.69 1.85 10.26
C ILE A 9 -7.20 1.61 10.36
N LYS A 10 -7.88 1.36 9.23
CA LYS A 10 -9.29 0.99 9.16
C LYS A 10 -9.49 -0.05 8.07
N ASN A 11 -10.29 -1.08 8.36
CA ASN A 11 -10.69 -2.07 7.35
C ASN A 11 -12.17 -2.48 7.47
N SER A 12 -12.99 -1.76 8.24
CA SER A 12 -14.35 -2.18 8.59
C SER A 12 -15.26 -2.48 7.40
N LYS A 13 -15.06 -1.78 6.27
CA LYS A 13 -15.78 -2.03 5.01
C LYS A 13 -15.13 -3.08 4.11
N TYR A 14 -13.86 -3.39 4.32
CA TYR A 14 -13.05 -4.28 3.48
C TYR A 14 -12.20 -5.26 4.30
N PRO A 15 -12.77 -6.00 5.27
CA PRO A 15 -11.98 -6.85 6.17
C PRO A 15 -11.32 -8.05 5.47
N ALA A 16 -11.79 -8.41 4.27
CA ALA A 16 -11.21 -9.48 3.46
C ALA A 16 -10.07 -9.01 2.54
N SER A 17 -9.99 -7.71 2.26
CA SER A 17 -8.98 -7.13 1.35
C SER A 17 -7.92 -6.32 2.10
N LEU A 18 -8.29 -5.75 3.25
CA LEU A 18 -7.42 -4.91 4.07
C LEU A 18 -7.16 -5.55 5.43
N GLU A 19 -5.88 -5.68 5.76
CA GLU A 19 -5.39 -6.12 7.05
C GLU A 19 -4.95 -4.92 7.89
N LEU A 20 -5.48 -4.79 9.11
CA LEU A 20 -5.09 -3.70 10.01
C LEU A 20 -3.61 -3.77 10.36
N HIS A 21 -2.97 -2.61 10.41
CA HIS A 21 -1.56 -2.40 10.72
C HIS A 21 -0.57 -2.98 9.69
N LYS A 22 -1.07 -3.58 8.61
CA LYS A 22 -0.23 -4.02 7.49
C LYS A 22 0.28 -2.80 6.72
N VAL A 23 1.52 -2.93 6.25
CA VAL A 23 2.16 -1.96 5.35
C VAL A 23 1.80 -2.33 3.93
N TYR A 24 1.32 -1.36 3.17
CA TYR A 24 1.02 -1.47 1.74
C TYR A 24 1.93 -0.54 0.95
N ARG A 25 2.28 -0.93 -0.27
CA ARG A 25 2.98 -0.05 -1.21
C ARG A 25 1.97 0.90 -1.85
N VAL A 26 2.32 2.18 -1.98
CA VAL A 26 1.48 3.20 -2.62
C VAL A 26 1.99 3.46 -4.04
N LEU A 27 1.06 3.51 -4.99
CA LEU A 27 1.30 3.99 -6.34
C LEU A 27 0.83 5.44 -6.47
N PRO A 28 1.69 6.37 -6.96
CA PRO A 28 1.26 7.73 -7.23
C PRO A 28 0.13 7.77 -8.26
N ASP A 29 -1.00 8.36 -7.89
CA ASP A 29 -2.18 8.47 -8.75
C ASP A 29 -2.94 9.76 -8.41
N LYS A 30 -2.76 10.78 -9.23
CA LYS A 30 -3.36 12.10 -9.00
C LYS A 30 -4.87 12.11 -9.17
N ASP A 31 -5.40 11.23 -10.01
CA ASP A 31 -6.84 11.17 -10.26
C ASP A 31 -7.52 10.57 -9.02
N ALA A 32 -6.99 9.47 -8.49
CA ALA A 32 -7.45 8.90 -7.22
C ALA A 32 -7.30 9.86 -6.04
N GLU A 33 -6.17 10.56 -5.93
CA GLU A 33 -5.95 11.56 -4.87
C GLU A 33 -7.01 12.67 -4.91
N THR A 34 -7.45 13.08 -6.12
CA THR A 34 -8.50 14.09 -6.30
C THR A 34 -9.85 13.62 -5.77
N ASP A 35 -10.14 12.31 -5.90
CA ASP A 35 -11.35 11.68 -5.40
C ASP A 35 -11.28 11.28 -3.92
N GLY A 36 -10.13 11.53 -3.26
CA GLY A 36 -9.91 11.19 -1.85
C GLY A 36 -9.52 9.73 -1.63
N ASP A 37 -9.10 9.04 -2.68
CA ASP A 37 -8.65 7.66 -2.67
C ASP A 37 -7.12 7.55 -2.71
N LEU A 38 -6.63 6.37 -2.32
CA LEU A 38 -5.23 5.99 -2.34
C LEU A 38 -5.09 4.69 -3.12
N ARG A 39 -4.23 4.69 -4.15
CA ARG A 39 -3.87 3.49 -4.90
C ARG A 39 -2.78 2.72 -4.17
N ILE A 40 -3.11 1.54 -3.68
CA ILE A 40 -2.17 0.64 -3.00
C ILE A 40 -1.99 -0.65 -3.78
N ILE A 41 -0.84 -1.31 -3.57
CA ILE A 41 -0.57 -2.68 -4.03
C ILE A 41 -0.59 -3.60 -2.81
N ASP A 42 -1.29 -4.72 -2.91
CA ASP A 42 -1.32 -5.78 -1.90
C ASP A 42 -0.25 -6.87 -2.14
N GLU A 43 -0.31 -7.99 -1.42
CA GLU A 43 0.65 -9.10 -1.55
C GLU A 43 0.55 -9.87 -2.88
N SER A 44 -0.58 -9.79 -3.58
CA SER A 44 -0.75 -10.41 -4.88
C SER A 44 -0.06 -9.61 -5.98
N GLY A 45 0.23 -8.33 -5.70
CA GLY A 45 0.80 -7.40 -6.68
C GLY A 45 -0.23 -6.65 -7.50
N GLU A 46 -1.51 -6.91 -7.27
CA GLU A 46 -2.60 -6.15 -7.86
C GLU A 46 -2.77 -4.80 -7.15
N ASP A 47 -3.14 -3.78 -7.93
CA ASP A 47 -3.41 -2.45 -7.40
C ASP A 47 -4.90 -2.19 -7.20
N TYR A 48 -5.22 -1.54 -6.09
CA TYR A 48 -6.58 -1.25 -5.66
C TYR A 48 -6.70 0.18 -5.13
N LEU A 49 -7.89 0.76 -5.31
CA LEU A 49 -8.26 2.07 -4.77
C LEU A 49 -9.09 1.91 -3.50
N TYR A 50 -8.69 2.63 -2.46
CA TYR A 50 -9.41 2.70 -1.20
C TYR A 50 -9.40 4.13 -0.65
N PRO A 51 -10.37 4.51 0.20
CA PRO A 51 -10.37 5.84 0.82
C PRO A 51 -9.06 6.11 1.54
N ALA A 52 -8.43 7.25 1.26
CA ALA A 52 -7.13 7.59 1.82
C ALA A 52 -7.16 7.68 3.36
N ASP A 53 -8.33 7.99 3.96
CA ASP A 53 -8.52 8.06 5.42
C ASP A 53 -8.48 6.69 6.13
N TYR A 54 -8.34 5.60 5.38
CA TYR A 54 -8.11 4.25 5.91
C TYR A 54 -6.64 4.01 6.22
N PHE A 55 -5.75 4.92 5.79
CA PHE A 55 -4.32 4.72 5.87
C PHE A 55 -3.62 5.91 6.53
N VAL A 56 -2.44 5.62 7.07
CA VAL A 56 -1.46 6.63 7.48
C VAL A 56 -0.24 6.47 6.58
N MET A 57 0.14 7.53 5.87
CA MET A 57 1.35 7.56 5.07
C MET A 57 2.57 7.37 5.97
N THR A 58 3.50 6.50 5.56
CA THR A 58 4.73 6.25 6.30
C THR A 58 5.92 6.32 5.37
N GLU A 59 6.94 7.05 5.81
CA GLU A 59 8.25 7.01 5.20
C GLU A 59 9.07 5.92 5.89
N VAL A 60 9.67 5.06 5.09
CA VAL A 60 10.63 4.07 5.58
C VAL A 60 12.06 4.58 5.38
N THR A 61 12.99 4.02 6.15
CA THR A 61 14.41 4.37 6.01
C THR A 61 14.94 3.99 4.62
N GLU A 62 16.01 4.65 4.18
CA GLU A 62 16.68 4.31 2.92
C GLU A 62 17.17 2.86 2.88
N GLU A 63 17.47 2.29 4.05
CA GLU A 63 17.82 0.88 4.22
C GLU A 63 16.61 -0.05 4.05
N ALA A 64 15.46 0.30 4.64
CA ALA A 64 14.28 -0.55 4.61
C ALA A 64 13.55 -0.53 3.26
N ALA A 65 13.59 0.59 2.54
CA ALA A 65 12.90 0.75 1.25
C ALA A 65 13.21 -0.38 0.23
N PRO A 66 14.48 -0.66 -0.13
CA PRO A 66 14.80 -1.72 -1.08
C PRO A 66 14.45 -3.13 -0.55
N ILE A 67 14.57 -3.36 0.77
CA ILE A 67 14.23 -4.64 1.40
C ILE A 67 12.72 -4.90 1.28
N LEU A 68 11.90 -3.91 1.64
CA LEU A 68 10.45 -4.01 1.53
C LEU A 68 10.03 -4.20 0.07
N MET A 69 10.57 -3.39 -0.85
CA MET A 69 10.28 -3.54 -2.28
C MET A 69 10.60 -4.96 -2.79
N GLY A 70 11.79 -5.49 -2.48
CA GLY A 70 12.16 -6.85 -2.88
C GLY A 70 11.28 -7.92 -2.26
N SER A 71 10.82 -7.74 -1.02
CA SER A 71 9.89 -8.66 -0.36
C SER A 71 8.52 -8.68 -1.04
N PHE A 72 7.99 -7.54 -1.48
CA PHE A 72 6.74 -7.49 -2.24
C PHE A 72 6.87 -8.22 -3.58
N GLU A 73 7.96 -8.00 -4.32
CA GLU A 73 8.20 -8.65 -5.61
C GLU A 73 8.31 -10.17 -5.50
N GLN A 74 8.93 -10.68 -4.42
CA GLN A 74 9.02 -12.12 -4.18
C GLN A 74 7.64 -12.75 -3.87
N ALA A 75 6.78 -12.06 -3.13
CA ALA A 75 5.42 -12.53 -2.84
C ALA A 75 4.59 -12.66 -4.13
N MET A 76 4.73 -11.71 -5.04
CA MET A 76 4.05 -11.73 -6.36
C MET A 76 4.47 -12.90 -7.24
N GLN A 77 5.74 -13.33 -7.17
CA GLN A 77 6.26 -14.44 -7.98
C GLN A 77 5.89 -15.82 -7.41
N ALA A 78 5.39 -15.88 -6.18
CA ALA A 78 5.06 -17.12 -5.48
C ALA A 78 3.59 -17.54 -5.66
N SER A 79 2.80 -16.79 -6.44
CA SER A 79 1.36 -16.99 -6.67
C SER A 79 1.03 -17.45 -8.09
#